data_AF-A0AAW8C830-F1
#
_entry.id   AF-A0AAW8C830-F1
#
_cell.length_a   1.000
_cell.length_b   1.000
_cell.length_c   1.000
_cell.angle_alpha   90.00
_cell.angle_beta   90.00
_cell.angle_gamma   90.00
#
_symmetry.space_group_name_H-M   'P 1'
#
loop_
_entity.id
_entity.type
_entity.pdbx_description
1 polymer ?
#
loop_
_entity_poly.entity_id
_entity_poly.type
_entity_poly.pdbx_seq_one_letter_code
_entity_poly.pdbx_strand_id
1 'polypeptide(L)'
;MAELRVKSHKDITIQFWQDNVDKILLFNDRPLLSGKGSISHKNMEIRIRQVYADFDNRRKQYEAQLADQDDLKIIENAIKKVKNR
;
A
#
# COMPACT_ATOMS: atom_id res chain seq x y z
N MET A 1 -3.20 -14.66 -13.46
CA MET A 1 -4.65 -14.88 -13.29
C MET A 1 -5.10 -14.40 -11.91
N ALA A 2 -5.32 -13.08 -11.78
CA ALA A 2 -5.89 -12.46 -10.58
C ALA A 2 -7.44 -12.54 -10.56
N GLU A 3 -8.04 -12.98 -11.67
CA GLU A 3 -9.49 -12.96 -11.89
C GLU A 3 -10.25 -14.17 -11.29
N LEU A 4 -9.55 -15.20 -10.81
CA LEU A 4 -10.18 -16.39 -10.21
C LEU A 4 -10.45 -16.28 -8.70
N ARG A 5 -10.02 -15.20 -8.02
CA ARG A 5 -10.21 -15.05 -6.56
C ARG A 5 -11.48 -14.30 -6.15
N VAL A 6 -12.14 -13.58 -7.07
CA VAL A 6 -13.29 -12.72 -6.73
C VAL A 6 -14.60 -13.52 -6.52
N LYS A 7 -14.65 -14.81 -6.92
CA LYS A 7 -15.86 -15.65 -6.80
C LYS A 7 -15.96 -16.52 -5.53
N SER A 8 -15.01 -16.43 -4.61
CA SER A 8 -15.16 -17.11 -3.32
C SER A 8 -15.16 -16.08 -2.21
N HIS A 9 -16.34 -15.79 -1.68
CA HIS A 9 -16.54 -15.13 -0.38
C HIS A 9 -15.93 -16.04 0.70
N LYS A 10 -14.60 -16.06 0.78
CA LYS A 10 -13.86 -16.71 1.86
C LYS A 10 -13.58 -15.62 2.86
N ASP A 11 -14.17 -15.73 4.04
CA ASP A 11 -13.84 -14.89 5.17
C ASP A 11 -12.32 -14.94 5.38
N ILE A 12 -11.66 -13.84 5.09
CA ILE A 12 -10.20 -13.75 5.21
C ILE A 12 -9.90 -13.60 6.69
N THR A 13 -9.55 -14.70 7.35
CA THR A 13 -9.20 -14.70 8.77
C THR A 13 -7.84 -14.04 9.02
N ILE A 14 -7.59 -13.59 10.24
CA ILE A 14 -6.27 -13.09 10.64
C ILE A 14 -5.19 -14.18 10.45
N GLN A 15 -5.52 -15.45 10.67
CA GLN A 15 -4.62 -16.57 10.41
C GLN A 15 -4.19 -16.64 8.95
N PHE A 16 -5.14 -16.48 8.02
CA PHE A 16 -4.82 -16.47 6.58
C PHE A 16 -3.84 -15.35 6.22
N TRP A 17 -4.02 -14.15 6.80
CA TRP A 17 -3.09 -13.04 6.58
C TRP A 17 -1.70 -13.31 7.16
N GLN A 18 -1.62 -13.88 8.37
CA GLN A 18 -0.35 -14.25 9.00
C GLN A 18 0.41 -15.26 8.14
N ASP A 19 -0.25 -16.35 7.73
CA ASP A 19 0.35 -17.41 6.92
C ASP A 19 0.86 -16.86 5.57
N ASN A 20 0.13 -15.92 4.96
CA ASN A 20 0.54 -15.32 3.70
C ASN A 20 1.71 -14.36 3.86
N VAL A 21 1.76 -13.58 4.95
CA VAL A 21 2.88 -12.70 5.27
C VAL A 21 4.15 -13.51 5.53
N ASP A 22 4.06 -14.59 6.30
CA ASP A 22 5.22 -15.45 6.58
C ASP A 22 5.81 -16.05 5.29
N LYS A 23 4.94 -16.50 4.36
CA LYS A 23 5.36 -16.99 3.05
C LYS A 23 6.08 -15.92 2.22
N ILE A 24 5.58 -14.69 2.23
CA ILE A 24 6.22 -13.57 1.52
C ILE A 24 7.58 -13.26 2.13
N LEU A 25 7.71 -13.27 3.46
CA LEU A 25 8.98 -13.01 4.14
C LEU A 25 10.02 -14.08 3.78
N LEU A 26 9.66 -15.36 3.90
CA LEU A 26 10.53 -16.47 3.53
C LEU A 26 10.92 -16.42 2.06
N PHE A 27 10.00 -16.06 1.15
CA PHE A 27 10.28 -15.92 -0.27
C PHE A 27 11.27 -14.79 -0.58
N ASN A 28 11.34 -13.75 0.25
CA ASN A 28 12.25 -12.62 0.09
C ASN A 28 13.54 -12.77 0.94
N ASP A 29 13.91 -14.00 1.30
CA ASP A 29 15.05 -14.34 2.16
C ASP A 29 15.08 -13.54 3.47
N ARG A 30 13.89 -13.19 4.00
CA ARG A 30 13.75 -12.53 5.30
C ARG A 30 13.50 -13.60 6.36
N PRO A 31 14.31 -13.67 7.42
CA PRO A 31 14.09 -14.62 8.50
C PRO A 31 12.80 -14.30 9.25
N LEU A 32 12.04 -15.33 9.59
CA LEU A 32 10.91 -15.20 10.50
C LEU A 32 11.40 -14.97 11.94
N LEU A 33 10.59 -14.27 12.72
CA LEU A 33 10.87 -14.08 14.15
C LEU A 33 10.67 -15.41 14.88
N SER A 34 11.68 -15.88 15.60
CA SER A 34 11.64 -17.13 16.39
C SER A 34 10.84 -17.02 17.70
N GLY A 35 10.20 -15.88 17.95
CA GLY A 35 9.39 -15.60 19.14
C GLY A 35 8.82 -14.18 19.13
N LYS A 36 8.32 -13.72 20.28
CA LYS A 36 7.67 -12.40 20.42
C LYS A 36 8.61 -11.19 20.22
N GLY A 37 9.91 -11.44 20.00
CA GLY A 37 10.96 -10.43 19.94
C GLY A 37 11.33 -9.88 21.33
N SER A 38 12.29 -8.96 21.38
CA SER A 38 12.76 -8.27 22.59
C SER A 38 12.08 -6.92 22.83
N ILE A 39 11.21 -6.49 21.92
CA ILE A 39 10.56 -5.17 21.96
C ILE A 39 9.22 -5.28 22.67
N SER A 40 9.01 -4.46 23.71
CA SER A 40 7.73 -4.39 24.41
C SER A 40 6.61 -3.92 23.47
N HIS A 41 5.37 -4.32 23.76
CA HIS A 41 4.20 -3.92 22.98
C HIS A 41 4.10 -2.39 22.81
N LYS A 42 4.33 -1.62 23.89
CA LYS A 42 4.34 -0.16 23.87
C LYS A 42 5.39 0.42 22.91
N ASN A 43 6.61 -0.13 22.92
CA ASN A 43 7.68 0.33 22.04
C ASN A 43 7.40 -0.06 20.58
N MET A 44 6.80 -1.24 20.36
CA MET A 44 6.36 -1.68 19.04
C MET A 44 5.27 -0.75 18.48
N GLU A 45 4.27 -0.37 19.27
CA GLU A 45 3.23 0.59 18.84
C GLU A 45 3.82 1.94 18.43
N ILE A 46 4.73 2.50 19.22
CA ILE A 46 5.36 3.80 18.92
C ILE A 46 6.08 3.72 17.57
N ARG A 47 6.87 2.66 17.36
CA ARG A 47 7.62 2.45 16.12
C ARG A 47 6.69 2.27 14.93
N ILE A 48 5.64 1.48 15.07
CA ILE A 48 4.68 1.22 13.98
C ILE A 48 3.92 2.48 13.61
N ARG A 49 3.50 3.31 14.57
CA ARG A 49 2.85 4.60 14.29
C ARG A 49 3.73 5.50 13.42
N GLN A 50 5.03 5.57 13.70
CA GLN A 50 5.98 6.36 12.90
C GLN A 50 6.10 5.80 11.47
N VAL A 51 6.27 4.48 11.33
CA VAL A 51 6.37 3.82 10.02
C VAL A 51 5.14 4.09 9.16
N TYR A 52 3.93 3.97 9.73
CA TYR A 52 2.70 4.24 8.99
C TYR A 52 2.52 5.73 8.67
N ALA A 53 2.92 6.64 9.56
CA ALA A 53 2.88 8.08 9.27
C ALA A 53 3.81 8.45 8.10
N ASP A 54 5.03 7.92 8.08
CA ASP A 54 5.98 8.16 6.98
C ASP A 54 5.50 7.57 5.65
N PHE A 55 4.86 6.41 5.69
CA PHE A 55 4.25 5.81 4.52
C PHE A 55 3.07 6.65 4.00
N ASP A 56 2.16 7.07 4.89
CA ASP A 56 0.99 7.86 4.53
C ASP A 56 1.37 9.22 3.93
N ASN A 57 2.39 9.88 4.50
CA ASN A 57 2.92 11.13 3.95
C ASN A 57 3.46 10.95 2.53
N ARG A 58 4.26 9.91 2.29
CA ARG A 58 4.78 9.60 0.95
C ARG A 58 3.67 9.27 -0.03
N ARG A 59 2.68 8.48 0.39
CA ARG A 59 1.51 8.12 -0.43
C ARG A 59 0.72 9.36 -0.83
N LYS A 60 0.40 10.25 0.11
CA LYS A 60 -0.34 11.49 -0.17
C LYS A 60 0.41 12.42 -1.13
N GLN A 61 1.72 12.56 -0.97
CA GLN A 61 2.55 13.36 -1.87
C GLN A 61 2.52 12.79 -3.30
N TYR A 62 2.65 11.46 -3.43
CA TYR A 62 2.58 10.79 -4.72
C TYR A 62 1.19 10.95 -5.37
N GLU A 63 0.12 10.79 -4.59
CA GLU A 63 -1.26 10.98 -5.08
C GLU A 63 -1.53 12.42 -5.52
N ALA A 64 -1.04 13.41 -4.78
CA ALA A 64 -1.15 14.82 -5.16
C ALA A 64 -0.43 15.09 -6.49
N GLN A 65 0.79 14.58 -6.67
CA GLN A 65 1.54 14.72 -7.92
C GLN A 65 0.83 14.08 -9.11
N LEU A 66 0.19 12.92 -8.91
CA LEU A 66 -0.59 12.26 -9.96
C LEU A 66 -1.83 13.07 -10.32
N ALA A 67 -2.53 13.62 -9.33
CA ALA A 67 -3.69 14.48 -9.56
C ALA A 67 -3.31 15.74 -10.34
N ASP A 68 -2.22 16.41 -9.94
CA ASP A 68 -1.71 17.61 -10.64
C ASP A 68 -1.36 17.29 -12.11
N GLN A 69 -0.76 16.12 -12.38
CA GLN A 69 -0.46 15.69 -13.75
C GLN A 69 -1.71 15.41 -14.58
N ASP A 70 -2.76 14.88 -13.97
CA ASP A 70 -4.02 14.61 -14.66
C ASP A 70 -4.77 15.92 -14.97
N ASP A 71 -4.81 16.84 -14.00
CA ASP A 71 -5.38 18.18 -14.17
C ASP A 71 -4.68 18.95 -15.29
N LEU A 72 -3.35 18.89 -15.37
CA LEU A 72 -2.58 19.50 -16.47
C LEU A 72 -2.99 18.93 -17.83
N LYS A 73 -3.15 17.60 -17.96
CA LYS A 73 -3.59 16.98 -19.22
C LYS A 73 -5.00 17.42 -19.60
N ILE A 74 -5.90 17.54 -18.62
CA ILE A 74 -7.27 18.02 -18.84
C ILE A 74 -7.23 19.46 -19.38
N ILE A 75 -6.43 20.33 -18.76
CA ILE A 75 -6.27 21.73 -19.18
C ILE A 75 -5.68 21.82 -20.59
N GLU A 76 -4.61 21.08 -20.89
CA GLU A 76 -3.99 21.06 -22.22
C GLU A 76 -4.98 20.64 -23.31
N ASN A 77 -5.78 19.60 -23.03
CA ASN A 77 -6.80 19.12 -23.96
C ASN A 77 -7.93 20.15 -24.15
N ALA A 78 -8.33 20.86 -23.09
CA ALA A 78 -9.29 21.95 -23.19
C ALA A 78 -8.77 23.09 -24.07
N ILE A 79 -7.50 23.50 -23.88
CA ILE A 79 -6.84 24.53 -24.71
C ILE A 79 -6.80 24.11 -26.18
N LYS A 80 -6.41 22.86 -26.48
CA LYS A 80 -6.40 22.33 -27.86
C LYS A 80 -7.79 22.40 -28.51
N LYS A 81 -8.85 22.03 -27.78
CA LYS A 81 -10.23 22.12 -28.28
C LYS A 81 -10.67 23.55 -28.57
N VAL A 82 -10.24 24.53 -27.76
CA VAL A 82 -10.54 25.94 -27.98
C VAL A 82 -9.76 26.48 -29.19
N LYS A 83 -8.49 26.09 -29.37
CA LYS A 83 -7.67 26.52 -30.52
C LYS A 83 -8.10 25.93 -31.87
N ASN A 84 -8.75 24.75 -31.85
CA ASN A 84 -9.25 24.09 -33.05
C ASN A 84 -10.69 24.49 -33.41
N ARG A 85 -11.27 25.48 -32.70
CA ARG A 85 -12.51 26.16 -33.08
C ARG A 85 -12.17 27.47 -33.79
#